data_AF-A0A9P6XHP3-F1
#
_entry.id   AF-A0A9P6XHP3-F1
#
_cell.length_a   1.000
_cell.length_b   1.000
_cell.length_c   1.000
_cell.angle_alpha   90.00
_cell.angle_beta   90.00
_cell.angle_gamma   90.00
#
_symmetry.space_group_name_H-M   'P 1'
#
loop_
_entity.id
_entity.type
_entity.pdbx_description
1 polymer ?
#
loop_
_entity_poly.entity_id
_entity_poly.type
_entity_poly.pdbx_seq_one_letter_code
_entity_poly.pdbx_strand_id
1 'polypeptide(L)'
;MESMLTEISDPNVVLETITSQKSYLSLKPAEKETTAKDSIKKAMEVVKKAASTKTTTTKPERYLLTECSRVLRKEKVTLHAKDLGINSRTAMRWWKHYQETGKLAYEKWQRNPGLPNSLTPGHEQHIQQIIEKDSQLCADDIIDSLKQQFEDLKISKTQMNHYLRNNMLISIKKSTFDLMTRSSDNNLQTRYERFMKWKYSDLGYTKNCVFIDEAALRIGKQKKPCRRQRAKSRQHYY
;
A
#
# COMPACT_ATOMS: atom_id res chain seq x y z
N MET A 1 42.32 -4.86 -14.88
CA MET A 1 42.23 -4.78 -16.35
C MET A 1 41.02 -3.94 -16.67
N GLU A 2 41.17 -2.63 -16.50
CA GLU A 2 40.19 -1.60 -16.84
C GLU A 2 40.61 -1.04 -18.20
N SER A 3 39.77 -1.20 -19.23
CA SER A 3 39.77 -0.45 -20.51
C SER A 3 39.30 -1.31 -21.70
N MET A 4 38.03 -1.73 -21.79
CA MET A 4 37.55 -2.41 -23.01
C MET A 4 36.08 -2.09 -23.39
N LEU A 5 35.51 -0.94 -22.99
CA LEU A 5 34.11 -0.60 -23.33
C LEU A 5 33.88 0.85 -23.76
N THR A 6 34.75 1.42 -24.61
CA THR A 6 34.50 2.76 -25.18
C THR A 6 34.93 2.95 -26.64
N GLU A 7 34.91 1.91 -27.48
CA GLU A 7 35.11 2.11 -28.92
C GLU A 7 33.99 1.45 -29.74
N ILE A 8 33.01 2.27 -30.10
CA ILE A 8 32.04 1.97 -31.14
C ILE A 8 32.63 2.54 -32.44
N SER A 9 33.12 1.67 -33.31
CA SER A 9 33.77 1.98 -34.59
C SER A 9 32.74 2.15 -35.71
N ASP A 10 31.83 3.12 -35.59
CA ASP A 10 30.90 3.44 -36.68
C ASP A 10 30.59 4.95 -36.72
N PRO A 11 31.19 5.72 -37.66
CA PRO A 11 31.05 7.19 -37.70
C PRO A 11 29.64 7.67 -38.10
N ASN A 12 28.72 6.76 -38.42
CA ASN A 12 27.33 7.07 -38.79
C ASN A 12 26.33 6.91 -37.64
N VAL A 13 26.75 6.43 -36.47
CA VAL A 13 25.85 6.25 -35.32
C VAL A 13 26.00 7.44 -34.38
N VAL A 14 25.20 8.49 -34.62
CA VAL A 14 25.02 9.57 -33.65
C VAL A 14 24.11 9.05 -32.54
N LEU A 15 24.71 8.65 -31.41
CA LEU A 15 23.94 8.31 -30.21
C LEU A 15 23.49 9.61 -29.52
N GLU A 16 22.23 9.98 -29.70
CA GLU A 16 21.63 11.05 -28.90
C GLU A 16 21.34 10.52 -27.49
N THR A 17 21.99 11.13 -26.50
CA THR A 17 21.77 10.84 -25.08
C THR A 17 20.34 11.19 -24.71
N ILE A 18 19.50 10.18 -24.51
CA ILE A 18 18.10 10.36 -24.10
C ILE A 18 18.09 11.17 -22.81
N THR A 19 17.39 12.30 -22.84
CA THR A 19 17.39 13.36 -21.81
C THR A 19 17.28 12.82 -20.39
N SER A 20 18.16 13.27 -19.50
CA SER A 20 18.10 12.98 -18.06
C SER A 20 16.73 13.34 -17.47
N GLN A 21 16.25 12.56 -16.49
CA GLN A 21 14.99 12.81 -15.78
C GLN A 21 14.86 14.25 -15.27
N LYS A 22 15.97 14.89 -14.87
CA LYS A 22 15.99 16.29 -14.46
C LYS A 22 15.61 17.25 -15.60
N SER A 23 16.12 17.02 -16.81
CA SER A 23 15.77 17.80 -18.01
C SER A 23 14.32 17.58 -18.44
N TYR A 24 13.80 16.35 -18.28
CA TYR A 24 12.40 16.04 -18.56
C TYR A 24 11.45 16.76 -17.59
N LEU A 25 11.81 16.81 -16.30
CA LEU A 25 11.02 17.52 -15.29
C LEU A 25 11.06 19.05 -15.49
N SER A 26 12.17 19.62 -15.98
CA SER A 26 12.25 21.06 -16.27
C SER A 26 11.50 21.48 -17.54
N LEU A 27 11.34 20.57 -18.51
CA LEU A 27 10.65 20.83 -19.77
C LEU A 27 9.15 20.49 -19.72
N LYS A 28 8.64 20.03 -18.58
CA LYS A 28 7.23 19.67 -18.41
C LYS A 28 6.35 20.93 -18.53
N PRO A 29 5.45 21.03 -19.53
CA PRO A 29 4.52 22.16 -19.61
C PRO A 29 3.52 22.11 -18.46
N ALA A 30 3.10 23.29 -17.97
CA ALA A 30 2.15 23.40 -16.86
C ALA A 30 0.82 22.73 -17.21
N GLU A 31 0.46 21.70 -16.45
CA GLU A 31 -0.82 21.00 -16.58
C GLU A 31 -1.97 21.96 -16.22
N LYS A 32 -3.02 22.00 -17.05
CA LYS A 32 -4.24 22.76 -16.77
C LYS A 32 -4.80 22.32 -15.41
N GLU A 33 -5.01 23.27 -14.52
CA GLU A 33 -5.59 23.04 -13.20
C GLU A 33 -7.01 22.49 -13.31
N THR A 34 -7.17 21.17 -13.32
CA THR A 34 -8.36 20.56 -12.74
C THR A 34 -8.17 20.60 -11.23
N THR A 35 -8.77 21.61 -10.61
CA THR A 35 -8.86 21.89 -9.17
C THR A 35 -8.56 20.68 -8.28
N ALA A 36 -7.30 20.58 -7.86
CA ALA A 36 -6.76 19.59 -6.92
C ALA A 36 -7.36 19.70 -5.50
N LYS A 37 -8.27 20.65 -5.25
CA LYS A 37 -8.90 20.85 -3.94
C LYS A 37 -10.04 19.86 -3.65
N ASP A 38 -10.65 19.23 -4.66
CA ASP A 38 -11.78 18.31 -4.45
C ASP A 38 -11.36 16.84 -4.42
N SER A 39 -10.32 16.46 -5.16
CA SER A 39 -9.76 15.10 -5.15
C SER A 39 -8.98 14.80 -3.86
N ILE A 40 -8.26 15.79 -3.29
CA ILE A 40 -7.60 15.65 -1.99
C ILE A 40 -8.63 15.56 -0.84
N LYS A 41 -9.71 16.36 -0.89
CA LYS A 41 -10.81 16.24 0.10
C LYS A 41 -11.50 14.88 0.02
N LYS A 42 -11.78 14.37 -1.19
CA LYS A 42 -12.43 13.07 -1.40
C LYS A 42 -11.51 11.90 -1.02
N ALA A 43 -10.21 11.98 -1.28
CA ALA A 43 -9.23 10.96 -0.86
C ALA A 43 -8.96 10.99 0.66
N MET A 44 -8.84 12.17 1.27
CA MET A 44 -8.74 12.29 2.73
C MET A 44 -10.03 11.88 3.44
N GLU A 45 -11.20 12.10 2.85
CA GLU A 45 -12.49 11.64 3.41
C GLU A 45 -12.64 10.11 3.30
N VAL A 46 -12.20 9.51 2.20
CA VAL A 46 -12.21 8.04 2.01
C VAL A 46 -11.21 7.35 2.96
N VAL A 47 -10.02 7.92 3.16
CA VAL A 47 -9.01 7.39 4.12
C VAL A 47 -9.43 7.63 5.58
N LYS A 48 -10.06 8.77 5.91
CA LYS A 48 -10.64 9.00 7.25
C LYS A 48 -11.87 8.11 7.52
N LYS A 49 -12.65 7.76 6.49
CA LYS A 49 -13.76 6.78 6.60
C LYS A 49 -13.25 5.35 6.79
N ALA A 50 -12.10 4.98 6.21
CA ALA A 50 -11.50 3.66 6.39
C ALA A 50 -10.77 3.49 7.75
N ALA A 51 -10.19 4.57 8.30
CA ALA A 51 -9.53 4.56 9.61
C ALA A 51 -10.48 4.79 10.80
N SER A 52 -11.72 5.20 10.52
CA SER A 52 -12.79 5.22 11.50
C SER A 52 -13.53 3.88 11.46
N THR A 53 -12.88 2.82 11.92
CA THR A 53 -13.61 1.97 12.85
C THR A 53 -13.95 2.88 14.02
N LYS A 54 -15.06 3.61 13.89
CA LYS A 54 -15.89 3.90 15.05
C LYS A 54 -16.07 2.52 15.63
N THR A 55 -15.29 2.18 16.65
CA THR A 55 -15.77 1.25 17.64
C THR A 55 -17.13 1.83 17.96
N THR A 56 -18.16 1.17 17.44
CA THR A 56 -19.51 1.36 17.93
C THR A 56 -19.38 0.95 19.38
N THR A 57 -18.97 1.93 20.20
CA THR A 57 -18.97 1.86 21.64
C THR A 57 -20.35 1.36 21.92
N THR A 58 -20.40 0.13 22.37
CA THR A 58 -21.60 -0.67 22.51
C THR A 58 -22.67 0.25 23.05
N LYS A 59 -23.81 0.41 22.36
CA LYS A 59 -24.91 1.32 22.71
C LYS A 59 -25.13 1.55 24.24
N PRO A 60 -25.00 0.53 25.13
CA PRO A 60 -24.98 0.72 26.58
C PRO A 60 -23.98 1.72 27.17
N GLU A 61 -22.73 1.75 26.71
CA GLU A 61 -21.66 2.57 27.30
C GLU A 61 -21.93 4.06 27.08
N ARG A 62 -22.39 4.42 25.88
CA ARG A 62 -22.79 5.81 25.57
C ARG A 62 -24.02 6.22 26.38
N TYR A 63 -25.00 5.33 26.52
CA TYR A 63 -26.21 5.61 27.30
C TYR A 63 -25.88 5.87 28.77
N LEU A 64 -25.07 5.02 29.41
CA LEU A 64 -24.60 5.26 30.79
C LEU A 64 -23.95 6.62 30.92
N LEU A 65 -23.03 6.96 30.03
CA LEU A 65 -22.23 8.17 30.11
C LEU A 65 -23.06 9.43 29.82
N THR A 66 -24.02 9.38 28.89
CA THR A 66 -24.98 10.46 28.62
C THR A 66 -25.97 10.65 29.79
N GLU A 67 -26.39 9.56 30.44
CA GLU A 67 -27.31 9.65 31.58
C GLU A 67 -26.59 10.05 32.88
N CYS A 68 -25.36 9.56 33.07
CA CYS A 68 -24.46 9.94 34.16
C CYS A 68 -24.04 11.40 34.09
N SER A 69 -23.95 11.98 32.89
CA SER A 69 -23.65 13.40 32.70
C SER A 69 -24.85 14.31 32.97
N ARG A 70 -26.08 13.80 32.90
CA ARG A 70 -27.29 14.60 33.12
C ARG A 70 -27.78 14.61 34.58
N VAL A 71 -27.89 13.47 35.28
CA VAL A 71 -28.69 13.46 36.55
C VAL A 71 -28.25 12.45 37.64
N LEU A 72 -27.36 11.49 37.38
CA LEU A 72 -27.19 10.35 38.31
C LEU A 72 -26.27 10.61 39.51
N ARG A 73 -26.81 10.40 40.73
CA ARG A 73 -26.05 10.22 41.99
C ARG A 73 -25.19 8.94 41.91
N LYS A 74 -24.05 8.90 42.63
CA LYS A 74 -23.07 7.78 42.64
C LYS A 74 -23.71 6.37 42.68
N GLU A 75 -24.74 6.19 43.51
CA GLU A 75 -25.44 4.92 43.70
C GLU A 75 -26.22 4.45 42.47
N LYS A 76 -26.71 5.38 41.66
CA LYS A 76 -27.47 5.05 40.44
C LYS A 76 -26.56 4.66 39.27
N VAL A 77 -25.31 5.14 39.28
CA VAL A 77 -24.30 4.79 38.27
C VAL A 77 -23.97 3.30 38.33
N THR A 78 -23.85 2.74 39.53
CA THR A 78 -23.51 1.32 39.72
C THR A 78 -24.68 0.40 39.37
N LEU A 79 -25.91 0.81 39.67
CA LEU A 79 -27.13 0.09 39.29
C LEU A 79 -27.29 0.02 37.77
N HIS A 80 -27.28 1.17 37.09
CA HIS A 80 -27.37 1.16 35.62
C HIS A 80 -26.17 0.46 34.96
N ALA A 81 -24.97 0.50 35.56
CA ALA A 81 -23.84 -0.25 35.04
C ALA A 81 -24.10 -1.77 35.04
N LYS A 82 -24.75 -2.30 36.09
CA LYS A 82 -25.16 -3.70 36.14
C LYS A 82 -26.23 -4.01 35.08
N ASP A 83 -27.24 -3.16 34.94
CA ASP A 83 -28.30 -3.32 33.92
C ASP A 83 -27.72 -3.40 32.49
N LEU A 84 -26.61 -2.69 32.26
CA LEU A 84 -25.96 -2.60 30.96
C LEU A 84 -24.76 -3.54 30.81
N GLY A 85 -24.53 -4.43 31.77
CA GLY A 85 -23.46 -5.44 31.74
C GLY A 85 -22.05 -4.85 31.83
N ILE A 86 -21.90 -3.62 32.33
CA ILE A 86 -20.63 -2.91 32.45
C ILE A 86 -20.12 -3.05 33.89
N ASN A 87 -18.83 -3.31 34.04
CA ASN A 87 -18.21 -3.40 35.37
C ASN A 87 -18.42 -2.11 36.17
N SER A 88 -19.02 -2.20 37.35
CA SER A 88 -19.35 -1.06 38.21
C SER A 88 -18.13 -0.20 38.55
N ARG A 89 -16.93 -0.81 38.64
CA ARG A 89 -15.67 -0.08 38.88
C ARG A 89 -15.27 0.77 37.68
N THR A 90 -15.47 0.28 36.47
CA THR A 90 -15.21 1.01 35.23
C THR A 90 -16.18 2.18 35.08
N ALA A 91 -17.47 1.96 35.34
CA ALA A 91 -18.49 3.00 35.31
C ALA A 91 -18.21 4.12 36.33
N MET A 92 -17.82 3.77 37.57
CA MET A 92 -17.39 4.75 38.57
C MET A 92 -16.15 5.53 38.16
N ARG A 93 -15.16 4.87 37.52
CA ARG A 93 -13.95 5.53 37.03
C ARG A 93 -14.26 6.54 35.92
N TRP A 94 -15.20 6.22 35.04
CA TRP A 94 -15.71 7.14 34.02
C TRP A 94 -16.49 8.31 34.60
N TRP A 95 -17.34 8.06 35.60
CA TRP A 95 -18.10 9.11 36.29
C TRP A 95 -17.18 10.10 37.04
N LYS A 96 -16.16 9.60 37.76
CA LYS A 96 -15.17 10.45 38.43
C LYS A 96 -14.42 11.34 37.43
N HIS A 97 -13.99 10.75 36.32
CA HIS A 97 -13.31 11.47 35.24
C HIS A 97 -14.19 12.55 34.59
N TYR A 98 -15.48 12.28 34.44
CA TYR A 98 -16.45 13.25 33.95
C TYR A 98 -16.63 14.42 34.92
N GLN A 99 -16.70 14.18 36.23
CA GLN A 99 -16.77 15.26 37.22
C GLN A 99 -15.53 16.16 37.20
N GLU A 100 -14.34 15.57 36.97
CA GLU A 100 -13.07 16.31 36.95
C GLU A 100 -12.85 17.09 35.64
N THR A 101 -13.25 16.54 34.49
CA THR A 101 -12.88 17.08 33.16
C THR A 101 -14.07 17.68 32.40
N GLY A 102 -15.31 17.41 32.80
CA GLY A 102 -16.54 17.76 32.06
C GLY A 102 -16.68 17.06 30.70
N LYS A 103 -15.76 16.14 30.37
CA LYS A 103 -15.67 15.43 29.08
C LYS A 103 -15.84 13.94 29.29
N LEU A 104 -16.39 13.26 28.30
CA LEU A 104 -16.70 11.84 28.39
C LEU A 104 -15.41 11.01 28.24
N ALA A 105 -15.29 9.94 29.03
CA ALA A 105 -14.05 9.16 29.14
C ALA A 105 -13.53 8.58 27.80
N TYR A 106 -14.41 8.34 26.82
CA TYR A 106 -14.02 7.85 25.50
C TYR A 106 -13.42 8.94 24.59
N GLU A 107 -13.55 10.23 24.92
CA GLU A 107 -12.89 11.30 24.17
C GLU A 107 -11.36 11.29 24.39
N LYS A 108 -10.91 10.72 25.52
CA LYS A 108 -9.49 10.47 25.79
C LYS A 108 -8.98 9.15 25.22
N TRP A 109 -9.68 8.51 24.29
CA TRP A 109 -9.07 7.49 23.43
C TRP A 109 -8.05 8.15 22.47
N GLN A 110 -7.05 8.81 23.03
CA GLN A 110 -5.79 8.98 22.33
C GLN A 110 -5.31 7.56 22.05
N ARG A 111 -5.14 7.23 20.77
CA ARG A 111 -4.47 5.97 20.43
C ARG A 111 -3.17 6.00 21.21
N ASN A 112 -2.98 5.01 22.08
CA ASN A 112 -1.67 4.78 22.66
C ASN A 112 -0.69 4.80 21.48
N PRO A 113 0.35 5.66 21.51
CA PRO A 113 1.38 5.57 20.50
C PRO A 113 1.80 4.11 20.52
N GLY A 114 1.58 3.42 19.41
CA GLY A 114 1.89 2.00 19.32
C GLY A 114 3.37 1.80 19.60
N LEU A 115 3.79 0.53 19.63
CA LEU A 115 5.21 0.23 19.67
C LEU A 115 5.92 1.02 18.55
N PRO A 116 7.00 1.76 18.84
CA PRO A 116 7.71 2.52 17.83
C PRO A 116 8.17 1.58 16.71
N ASN A 117 8.14 2.08 15.48
CA ASN A 117 8.53 1.29 14.32
C ASN A 117 10.02 0.89 14.45
N SER A 118 10.31 -0.37 14.13
CA SER A 118 11.68 -0.90 14.14
C SER A 118 12.57 -0.33 13.03
N LEU A 119 12.00 0.36 12.03
CA LEU A 119 12.76 0.99 10.97
C LEU A 119 12.92 2.49 11.24
N THR A 120 14.17 2.94 11.19
CA THR A 120 14.55 4.34 11.34
C THR A 120 14.53 5.03 9.97
N PRO A 121 14.52 6.38 9.94
CA PRO A 121 14.59 7.13 8.67
C PRO A 121 15.84 6.81 7.83
N GLY A 122 16.96 6.41 8.47
CA GLY A 122 18.16 5.97 7.77
C GLY A 122 17.95 4.70 6.95
N HIS A 123 17.12 3.77 7.45
CA HIS A 123 16.76 2.56 6.71
C HIS A 123 15.88 2.89 5.50
N GLU A 124 14.98 3.87 5.62
CA GLU A 124 14.11 4.30 4.52
C GLU A 124 14.90 4.89 3.35
N GLN A 125 15.92 5.70 3.64
CA GLN A 125 16.79 6.26 2.62
C GLN A 125 17.54 5.17 1.85
N HIS A 126 18.03 4.15 2.55
CA HIS A 126 18.70 3.02 1.89
C HIS A 126 17.72 2.23 1.00
N ILE A 127 16.51 1.95 1.47
CA ILE A 127 15.47 1.29 0.67
C ILE A 127 15.16 2.11 -0.58
N GLN A 128 15.06 3.43 -0.46
CA GLN A 128 14.78 4.30 -1.61
C GLN A 128 15.91 4.27 -2.65
N GLN A 129 17.17 4.36 -2.22
CA GLN A 129 18.34 4.25 -3.12
C GLN A 129 18.38 2.91 -3.86
N ILE A 130 18.04 1.82 -3.16
CA ILE A 130 17.99 0.48 -3.75
C ILE A 130 16.91 0.38 -4.83
N ILE A 131 15.71 0.88 -4.54
CA ILE A 131 14.57 0.83 -5.47
C ILE A 131 14.80 1.73 -6.68
N GLU A 132 15.47 2.88 -6.50
CA GLU A 132 15.86 3.76 -7.61
C GLU A 132 16.88 3.09 -8.55
N LYS A 133 17.77 2.24 -8.01
CA LYS A 133 18.75 1.50 -8.81
C LYS A 133 18.14 0.29 -9.53
N ASP A 134 17.31 -0.48 -8.84
CA ASP A 134 16.64 -1.65 -9.42
C ASP A 134 15.21 -1.80 -8.91
N SER A 135 14.25 -1.65 -9.83
CA SER A 135 12.82 -1.78 -9.54
C SER A 135 12.32 -3.23 -9.50
N GLN A 136 13.14 -4.21 -9.86
CA GLN A 136 12.77 -5.62 -9.94
C GLN A 136 12.99 -6.40 -8.63
N LEU A 137 13.51 -5.73 -7.60
CA LEU A 137 13.90 -6.36 -6.36
C LEU A 137 12.73 -6.94 -5.58
N CYS A 138 12.97 -8.09 -4.96
CA CYS A 138 12.05 -8.72 -4.03
C CYS A 138 12.20 -8.12 -2.63
N ALA A 139 11.16 -8.27 -1.81
CA ALA A 139 11.22 -7.89 -0.40
C ALA A 139 12.31 -8.66 0.39
N ASP A 140 12.69 -9.86 -0.06
CA ASP A 140 13.76 -10.64 0.57
C ASP A 140 15.13 -10.01 0.26
N ASP A 141 15.37 -9.59 -0.98
CA ASP A 141 16.61 -8.92 -1.39
C ASP A 141 16.81 -7.60 -0.63
N ILE A 142 15.73 -6.84 -0.42
CA ILE A 142 15.75 -5.61 0.39
C ILE A 142 16.07 -5.92 1.86
N ILE A 143 15.57 -7.03 2.39
CA ILE A 143 15.88 -7.43 3.78
C ILE A 143 17.35 -7.79 3.90
N ASP A 144 17.91 -8.50 2.91
CA ASP A 144 19.29 -8.94 2.95
C ASP A 144 20.27 -7.76 2.77
N SER A 145 19.95 -6.80 1.90
CA SER A 145 20.74 -5.56 1.80
C SER A 145 20.70 -4.74 3.09
N LEU A 146 19.53 -4.65 3.74
CA LEU A 146 19.38 -3.97 5.02
C LEU A 146 20.17 -4.65 6.14
N LYS A 147 20.18 -5.98 6.20
CA LYS A 147 20.99 -6.72 7.18
C LYS A 147 22.48 -6.55 6.94
N GLN A 148 22.90 -6.44 5.68
CA GLN A 148 24.30 -6.21 5.33
C GLN A 148 24.79 -4.83 5.79
N GLN A 149 23.93 -3.80 5.69
CA GLN A 149 24.28 -2.45 6.11
C GLN A 149 24.04 -2.19 7.61
N PHE A 150 23.11 -2.91 8.23
CA PHE A 150 22.74 -2.74 9.64
C PHE A 150 22.70 -4.11 10.33
N GLU A 151 23.75 -4.44 11.08
CA GLU A 151 23.97 -5.78 11.68
C GLU A 151 22.88 -6.20 12.69
N ASP A 152 22.16 -5.26 13.29
CA ASP A 152 21.16 -5.52 14.34
C ASP A 152 19.71 -5.69 13.83
N LEU A 153 19.46 -5.63 12.51
CA LEU A 153 18.10 -5.63 11.96
C LEU A 153 17.48 -7.03 11.84
N LYS A 154 16.58 -7.36 12.78
CA LYS A 154 15.73 -8.56 12.70
C LYS A 154 14.34 -8.24 12.13
N ILE A 155 14.21 -8.24 10.80
CA ILE A 155 12.95 -7.96 10.09
C ILE A 155 12.43 -9.22 9.38
N SER A 156 11.12 -9.50 9.51
CA SER A 156 10.47 -10.56 8.74
C SER A 156 9.94 -10.07 7.38
N LYS A 157 9.81 -10.97 6.40
CA LYS A 157 9.22 -10.67 5.08
C LYS A 157 7.84 -10.01 5.16
N THR A 158 6.99 -10.47 6.08
CA THR A 158 5.64 -9.90 6.25
C THR A 158 5.67 -8.49 6.79
N GLN A 159 6.56 -8.23 7.75
CA GLN A 159 6.78 -6.90 8.32
C GLN A 159 7.34 -5.94 7.27
N MET A 160 8.30 -6.39 6.45
CA MET A 160 8.83 -5.59 5.33
C MET A 160 7.73 -5.26 4.33
N ASN A 161 6.96 -6.25 3.89
CA ASN A 161 5.84 -6.01 2.95
C ASN A 161 4.79 -5.05 3.51
N HIS A 162 4.48 -5.14 4.80
CA HIS A 162 3.57 -4.20 5.47
C HIS A 162 4.17 -2.80 5.50
N TYR A 163 5.46 -2.68 5.83
CA TYR A 163 6.17 -1.41 5.90
C TYR A 163 6.21 -0.70 4.55
N LEU A 164 6.64 -1.40 3.50
CA LEU A 164 6.69 -0.88 2.14
C LEU A 164 5.33 -0.36 1.69
N ARG A 165 4.24 -1.08 1.99
CA ARG A 165 2.88 -0.71 1.58
C ARG A 165 2.28 0.43 2.40
N ASN A 166 2.44 0.42 3.72
CA ASN A 166 1.71 1.31 4.61
C ASN A 166 2.49 2.55 5.03
N ASN A 167 3.82 2.45 5.12
CA ASN A 167 4.69 3.55 5.53
C ASN A 167 5.27 4.26 4.31
N MET A 168 5.90 3.51 3.40
CA MET A 168 6.52 4.07 2.20
C MET A 168 5.57 4.21 1.00
N LEU A 169 4.34 3.70 1.11
CA LEU A 169 3.32 3.73 0.05
C LEU A 169 3.75 3.10 -1.28
N ILE A 170 4.67 2.12 -1.22
CA ILE A 170 5.17 1.38 -2.39
C ILE A 170 4.21 0.24 -2.73
N SER A 171 3.79 0.20 -3.99
CA SER A 171 2.94 -0.87 -4.52
C SER A 171 3.77 -2.07 -4.96
N ILE A 172 3.72 -3.15 -4.18
CA ILE A 172 4.37 -4.42 -4.51
C ILE A 172 3.52 -5.19 -5.53
N LYS A 173 4.06 -5.37 -6.74
CA LYS A 173 3.44 -6.16 -7.82
C LYS A 173 3.97 -7.60 -7.80
N LYS A 174 3.19 -8.52 -8.38
CA LYS A 174 3.68 -9.88 -8.67
C LYS A 174 4.57 -9.82 -9.89
N SER A 175 5.69 -10.54 -9.89
CA SER A 175 6.49 -10.67 -11.12
C SER A 175 5.68 -11.43 -12.18
N THR A 176 5.84 -11.00 -13.41
CA THR A 176 5.35 -11.70 -14.59
C THR A 176 6.53 -12.37 -15.24
N PHE A 177 6.43 -13.68 -15.47
CA PHE A 177 7.47 -14.43 -16.16
C PHE A 177 7.19 -14.38 -17.66
N ASP A 178 8.12 -13.82 -18.42
CA ASP A 178 8.14 -13.91 -19.86
C ASP A 178 9.09 -15.02 -20.31
N LEU A 179 8.86 -15.56 -21.51
CA LEU A 179 9.76 -16.53 -22.12
C LEU A 179 11.13 -15.89 -22.37
N MET A 180 12.22 -16.55 -21.97
CA MET A 180 13.59 -16.06 -22.21
C MET A 180 13.85 -15.80 -23.70
N THR A 181 13.29 -16.64 -24.57
CA THR A 181 13.36 -16.45 -26.02
C THR A 181 12.68 -15.18 -26.48
N ARG A 182 11.62 -14.71 -25.81
CA ARG A 182 10.97 -13.44 -26.16
C ARG A 182 11.89 -12.25 -25.90
N SER A 183 12.61 -12.27 -24.79
CA SER A 183 13.45 -11.15 -24.34
C SER A 183 14.90 -11.19 -24.83
N SER A 184 15.26 -12.10 -25.75
CA SER A 184 16.59 -12.09 -26.34
C SER A 184 16.80 -10.88 -27.26
N ASP A 185 18.01 -10.33 -27.29
CA ASP A 185 18.35 -9.11 -28.04
C ASP A 185 18.00 -9.25 -29.53
N ASN A 186 18.30 -10.40 -30.13
CA ASN A 186 17.97 -10.67 -31.52
C ASN A 186 16.45 -10.63 -31.79
N ASN A 187 15.63 -11.17 -30.88
CA ASN A 187 14.18 -11.15 -31.02
C ASN A 187 13.58 -9.80 -30.66
N LEU A 188 14.22 -8.99 -29.81
CA LEU A 188 13.86 -7.59 -29.59
C LEU A 188 14.09 -6.77 -30.85
N GLN A 189 15.27 -6.90 -31.46
CA GLN A 189 15.65 -6.20 -32.69
C GLN A 189 14.71 -6.58 -33.85
N THR A 190 14.47 -7.88 -34.05
CA THR A 190 13.54 -8.37 -35.08
C THR A 190 12.12 -7.82 -34.89
N ARG A 191 11.64 -7.72 -33.63
CA ARG A 191 10.33 -7.13 -33.33
C ARG A 191 10.29 -5.63 -33.63
N TYR A 192 11.36 -4.92 -33.29
CA TYR A 192 11.49 -3.49 -33.58
C TYR A 192 11.47 -3.22 -35.09
N GLU A 193 12.28 -3.96 -35.86
CA GLU A 193 12.33 -3.83 -37.32
C GLU A 193 10.99 -4.14 -37.99
N ARG A 194 10.32 -5.21 -37.56
CA ARG A 194 8.96 -5.54 -38.04
C ARG A 194 7.97 -4.43 -37.71
N PHE A 195 8.02 -3.89 -36.49
CA PHE A 195 7.16 -2.78 -36.09
C PHE A 195 7.40 -1.55 -36.96
N MET A 196 8.66 -1.18 -37.20
CA MET A 196 9.00 -0.04 -38.05
C MET A 196 8.52 -0.25 -39.48
N LYS A 197 8.73 -1.44 -40.06
CA LYS A 197 8.21 -1.80 -41.40
C LYS A 197 6.69 -1.66 -41.47
N TRP A 198 5.97 -2.14 -40.45
CA TRP A 198 4.51 -2.02 -40.39
C TRP A 198 4.03 -0.58 -40.19
N LYS A 199 4.72 0.21 -39.37
CA LYS A 199 4.39 1.64 -39.13
C LYS A 199 4.42 2.46 -40.42
N TYR A 200 5.35 2.15 -41.32
CA TYR A 200 5.46 2.82 -42.62
C TYR A 200 4.63 2.16 -43.73
N SER A 201 3.96 1.04 -43.45
CA SER A 201 3.07 0.37 -44.42
C SER A 201 1.63 0.87 -44.28
N ASP A 202 0.86 0.86 -45.38
CA ASP A 202 -0.58 1.18 -45.40
C ASP A 202 -1.45 0.00 -44.89
N LEU A 203 -1.02 -0.63 -43.80
CA LEU A 203 -1.73 -1.74 -43.16
C LEU A 203 -2.62 -1.19 -42.05
N GLY A 204 -3.84 -0.81 -42.42
CA GLY A 204 -4.86 -0.40 -41.45
C GLY A 204 -5.44 -1.60 -40.71
N TYR A 205 -5.17 -1.72 -39.41
CA TYR A 205 -5.67 -2.80 -38.53
C TYR A 205 -7.19 -2.99 -38.56
N THR A 206 -7.94 -1.95 -38.88
CA THR A 206 -9.42 -1.96 -38.90
C THR A 206 -10.01 -2.22 -40.28
N LYS A 207 -9.22 -2.13 -41.36
CA LYS A 207 -9.73 -2.20 -42.74
C LYS A 207 -9.11 -3.33 -43.56
N ASN A 208 -7.80 -3.55 -43.43
CA ASN A 208 -7.03 -4.39 -44.34
C ASN A 208 -6.32 -5.57 -43.64
N CYS A 209 -6.70 -5.92 -42.41
CA CYS A 209 -6.05 -6.97 -41.62
C CYS A 209 -7.04 -8.01 -41.10
N VAL A 210 -6.73 -9.30 -41.28
CA VAL A 210 -7.41 -10.44 -40.65
C VAL A 210 -6.39 -11.14 -39.74
N PHE A 211 -6.74 -11.30 -38.46
CA PHE A 211 -5.89 -12.01 -37.50
C PHE A 211 -6.33 -13.47 -37.39
N ILE A 212 -5.43 -14.39 -37.68
CA ILE A 212 -5.62 -15.83 -37.51
C ILE A 212 -4.63 -16.27 -36.43
N ASP A 213 -5.14 -16.86 -35.36
CA ASP A 213 -4.33 -17.44 -34.29
C ASP A 213 -4.92 -18.80 -33.89
N GLU A 214 -4.05 -19.79 -33.67
CA GLU A 214 -4.45 -21.12 -33.25
C GLU A 214 -4.56 -21.17 -31.72
N ALA A 215 -5.76 -20.90 -31.21
CA ALA A 215 -6.02 -21.04 -29.78
C ALA A 215 -6.29 -22.51 -29.41
N ALA A 216 -5.31 -23.17 -28.78
CA ALA A 216 -5.53 -24.48 -28.19
C ALA A 216 -6.48 -24.37 -26.98
N LEU A 217 -7.71 -24.85 -27.11
CA LEU A 217 -8.71 -24.81 -26.03
C LEU A 217 -8.33 -25.80 -24.90
N ARG A 218 -7.61 -25.32 -23.88
CA ARG A 218 -7.36 -26.09 -22.66
C ARG A 218 -8.48 -25.86 -21.64
N ILE A 219 -9.41 -26.82 -21.52
CA ILE A 219 -10.47 -26.83 -20.48
C ILE A 219 -9.85 -27.25 -19.13
N GLY A 220 -9.12 -26.33 -18.48
CA GLY A 220 -8.61 -26.52 -17.12
C GLY A 220 -9.54 -25.92 -16.07
N LYS A 221 -9.81 -26.63 -14.97
CA LYS A 221 -10.53 -26.07 -13.83
C LYS A 221 -9.65 -25.03 -13.12
N GLN A 222 -10.11 -23.79 -13.05
CA GLN A 222 -9.42 -22.77 -12.26
C GLN A 222 -9.46 -23.13 -10.77
N LYS A 223 -8.31 -23.05 -10.09
CA LYS A 223 -8.25 -23.19 -8.63
C LYS A 223 -8.94 -21.97 -8.02
N LYS A 224 -9.99 -22.19 -7.21
CA LYS A 224 -10.63 -21.10 -6.47
C LYS A 224 -9.59 -20.49 -5.49
N PRO A 225 -9.44 -19.16 -5.43
CA PRO A 225 -8.55 -18.55 -4.46
C PRO A 225 -9.07 -18.87 -3.05
N CYS A 226 -8.24 -19.47 -2.21
CA CYS A 226 -8.53 -19.68 -0.79
C CYS A 226 -8.72 -18.32 -0.10
N ARG A 227 -9.97 -17.84 -0.02
CA ARG A 227 -10.32 -16.80 0.96
C ARG A 227 -10.24 -17.45 2.34
N ARG A 228 -9.26 -17.06 3.14
CA ARG A 228 -9.23 -17.38 4.58
C ARG A 228 -10.47 -16.76 5.22
N GLN A 229 -11.55 -17.53 5.34
CA GLN A 229 -12.64 -17.16 6.22
C GLN A 229 -12.11 -17.29 7.65
N ARG A 230 -11.96 -16.16 8.35
CA ARG A 230 -11.80 -16.16 9.80
C ARG A 230 -13.09 -16.73 10.37
N ALA A 231 -13.09 -18.02 10.71
CA ALA A 231 -14.15 -18.63 11.48
C ALA A 231 -14.26 -17.87 12.80
N LYS A 232 -15.34 -17.12 13.00
CA LYS A 232 -15.72 -16.63 14.33
C LYS A 232 -16.31 -17.83 15.06
N SER A 233 -15.52 -18.51 15.86
CA SER A 233 -16.01 -19.46 16.84
C SER A 233 -16.87 -18.69 17.86
N ARG A 234 -18.20 -18.77 17.71
CA ARG A 234 -19.13 -18.49 18.80
C ARG A 234 -19.20 -19.76 19.65
N GLN A 235 -18.47 -19.80 20.76
CA GLN A 235 -18.76 -20.72 21.83
C GLN A 235 -20.01 -20.21 22.56
N HIS A 236 -21.15 -20.86 22.32
CA HIS A 236 -22.29 -20.80 23.22
C HIS A 236 -22.03 -21.84 24.32
N TYR A 237 -21.79 -21.36 25.54
CA TYR A 237 -21.92 -22.19 26.74
C TYR A 237 -23.38 -22.09 27.19
N TYR A 238 -24.04 -23.24 27.27
CA TYR A 238 -25.25 -23.43 28.08
C TYR A 238 -24.86 -23.59 29.54
#